data_AF-A0A832IGI9-F1
#
_entry.id   AF-A0A832IGI9-F1
#
_cell.length_a   1.000
_cell.length_b   1.000
_cell.length_c   1.000
_cell.angle_alpha   90.00
_cell.angle_beta   90.00
_cell.angle_gamma   90.00
#
_symmetry.space_group_name_H-M   'P 1'
#
loop_
_entity.id
_entity.type
_entity.pdbx_description
1 polymer ?
#
loop_
_entity_poly.entity_id
_entity_poly.type
_entity_poly.pdbx_seq_one_letter_code
_entity_poly.pdbx_strand_id
1 'polypeptide(L)'
;MPLKNQNPTKTNSWKELQQSYQKVRGIDMKKMFLDDPKRKEKYTIKYNDFTVDFSKNRIDDAALGQLFELAEEVDLKDGIQKMFTGDFINVTENRAVLHTALRNKSGNPVSVNNKNIMPEVEASLQKMKSFSEDVISGKFKGYSGKKITDIVNIGIGGSDLGPKMVVEALKYYKNHLKAHFISNIDGDYLAETLQGLNPETTLFIIVSKTFTTQETLTNAETVKKWF
;
A
#
# COMPACT_ATOMS: atom_id res chain seq x y z
N MET A 1 16.17 11.88 -13.39
CA MET A 1 15.37 12.61 -14.41
C MET A 1 13.90 12.23 -14.25
N PRO A 2 12.92 13.10 -14.58
CA PRO A 2 11.51 12.75 -14.45
C PRO A 2 11.12 11.60 -15.40
N LEU A 3 9.92 11.05 -15.20
CA LEU A 3 9.33 10.07 -16.12
C LEU A 3 9.14 10.68 -17.50
N LYS A 4 9.21 9.85 -18.54
CA LYS A 4 8.81 10.28 -19.88
C LYS A 4 7.31 10.57 -19.90
N ASN A 5 6.94 11.73 -20.43
CA ASN A 5 5.54 12.14 -20.56
C ASN A 5 5.03 11.91 -21.98
N GLN A 6 5.06 10.65 -22.42
CA GLN A 6 4.57 10.27 -23.74
C GLN A 6 3.05 10.10 -23.69
N ASN A 7 2.34 10.80 -24.58
CA ASN A 7 0.90 10.65 -24.68
C ASN A 7 0.58 9.27 -25.31
N PRO A 8 -0.06 8.34 -24.58
CA PRO A 8 -0.31 7.00 -25.08
C PRO A 8 -1.21 7.00 -26.32
N THR A 9 -2.11 7.97 -26.49
CA THR A 9 -3.03 7.97 -27.63
C THR A 9 -2.36 8.31 -28.97
N LYS A 10 -1.08 8.72 -28.94
CA LYS A 10 -0.31 9.06 -30.14
C LYS A 10 0.65 7.94 -30.57
N THR A 11 0.77 6.89 -29.78
CA THR A 11 1.66 5.76 -30.06
C THR A 11 1.12 4.89 -31.20
N ASN A 12 2.01 4.16 -31.88
CA ASN A 12 1.58 3.23 -32.93
C ASN A 12 0.84 2.03 -32.32
N SER A 13 1.39 1.47 -31.24
CA SER A 13 0.75 0.42 -30.43
C SER A 13 -0.68 0.77 -30.01
N TRP A 14 -0.98 2.03 -29.68
CA TRP A 14 -2.35 2.46 -29.35
C TRP A 14 -3.32 2.40 -30.53
N LYS A 15 -2.88 2.83 -31.72
CA LYS A 15 -3.70 2.72 -32.94
C LYS A 15 -3.99 1.27 -33.27
N GLU A 16 -3.01 0.39 -33.09
CA GLU A 16 -3.16 -1.05 -33.30
C GLU A 16 -4.12 -1.68 -32.29
N LEU A 17 -4.02 -1.31 -31.01
CA LEU A 17 -4.97 -1.71 -29.97
C LEU A 17 -6.41 -1.28 -30.29
N GLN A 18 -6.60 -0.08 -30.86
CA GLN A 18 -7.91 0.37 -31.31
C GLN A 18 -8.48 -0.53 -32.42
N GLN A 19 -7.63 -1.03 -33.33
CA GLN A 19 -8.05 -1.97 -34.37
C GLN A 19 -8.38 -3.35 -33.78
N SER A 20 -7.55 -3.85 -32.86
CA SER A 20 -7.81 -5.13 -32.17
C SER A 20 -9.09 -5.06 -31.33
N TYR A 21 -9.37 -3.92 -30.68
CA TYR A 21 -10.63 -3.68 -30.00
C TYR A 21 -11.83 -3.86 -30.94
N GLN A 22 -11.80 -3.35 -32.17
CA GLN A 22 -12.91 -3.53 -33.12
C GLN A 22 -13.18 -5.01 -33.43
N LYS A 23 -12.15 -5.85 -33.42
CA LYS A 23 -12.26 -7.30 -33.67
C LYS A 23 -12.87 -8.03 -32.48
N VAL A 24 -12.50 -7.67 -31.25
CA VAL A 24 -12.90 -8.42 -30.04
C VAL A 24 -14.12 -7.85 -29.31
N ARG A 25 -14.49 -6.58 -29.52
CA ARG A 25 -15.55 -5.90 -28.75
C ARG A 25 -16.91 -6.60 -28.76
N GLY A 26 -17.22 -7.31 -29.85
CA GLY A 26 -18.48 -8.03 -30.05
C GLY A 26 -18.41 -9.52 -29.72
N ILE A 27 -17.24 -10.06 -29.36
CA ILE A 27 -17.06 -11.48 -29.08
C ILE A 27 -17.45 -11.75 -27.62
N ASP A 28 -18.34 -12.72 -27.41
CA ASP A 28 -18.72 -13.18 -26.08
C ASP A 28 -17.60 -13.98 -25.41
N MET A 29 -17.47 -13.87 -24.09
CA MET A 29 -16.45 -14.59 -23.33
C MET A 29 -16.58 -16.11 -23.51
N LYS A 30 -17.79 -16.67 -23.53
CA LYS A 30 -17.98 -18.12 -23.74
C LYS A 30 -17.45 -18.53 -25.10
N LYS A 31 -17.70 -17.72 -26.14
CA LYS A 31 -17.16 -17.97 -27.48
C LYS A 31 -15.63 -17.96 -27.49
N MET A 32 -14.98 -17.03 -26.79
CA MET A 32 -13.50 -17.01 -26.68
C MET A 32 -12.95 -18.29 -26.03
N PHE A 33 -13.64 -18.88 -25.06
CA PHE A 33 -13.26 -20.17 -24.45
C PHE A 33 -13.59 -21.39 -25.32
N LEU A 34 -14.66 -21.32 -26.11
CA LEU A 34 -15.00 -22.37 -27.08
C LEU A 34 -14.00 -22.42 -28.23
N ASP A 35 -13.60 -21.25 -28.73
CA ASP A 35 -12.68 -21.10 -29.86
C ASP A 35 -11.21 -21.40 -29.45
N ASP A 36 -10.85 -21.21 -28.18
CA ASP A 36 -9.55 -21.60 -27.62
C ASP A 36 -9.71 -22.45 -26.33
N PRO A 37 -9.75 -23.79 -26.44
CA PRO A 37 -9.84 -24.68 -25.29
C PRO A 37 -8.67 -24.57 -24.30
N LYS A 38 -7.52 -24.03 -24.72
CA LYS A 38 -6.33 -23.82 -23.88
C LYS A 38 -6.25 -22.40 -23.29
N ARG A 39 -7.26 -21.55 -23.54
CA ARG A 39 -7.31 -20.15 -23.11
C ARG A 39 -6.99 -19.95 -21.63
N LYS A 40 -7.56 -20.79 -20.75
CA LYS A 40 -7.31 -20.71 -19.30
C LYS A 40 -5.83 -20.90 -18.99
N GLU A 41 -5.21 -21.95 -19.54
CA GLU A 41 -3.79 -22.25 -19.31
C GLU A 41 -2.90 -21.11 -19.81
N LYS A 42 -3.20 -20.61 -21.01
CA LYS A 42 -2.44 -19.55 -21.68
C LYS A 42 -2.46 -18.21 -20.94
N TYR A 43 -3.62 -17.80 -20.45
CA TYR A 43 -3.80 -16.53 -19.72
C TYR A 43 -3.87 -16.74 -18.21
N THR A 44 -3.06 -17.67 -17.71
CA THR A 44 -2.83 -17.87 -16.28
C THR A 44 -1.35 -17.77 -16.00
N ILE A 45 -0.97 -16.90 -15.06
CA ILE A 45 0.38 -16.89 -14.50
C ILE A 45 0.34 -17.58 -13.14
N LYS A 46 1.19 -18.60 -12.97
CA LYS A 46 1.45 -19.23 -11.67
C LYS A 46 2.77 -18.70 -11.14
N TYR A 47 2.75 -18.16 -9.93
CA TYR A 47 3.93 -17.65 -9.24
C TYR A 47 3.89 -18.10 -7.78
N ASN A 48 4.75 -19.05 -7.41
CA ASN A 48 4.72 -19.71 -6.10
C ASN A 48 3.29 -20.20 -5.79
N ASP A 49 2.74 -19.80 -4.65
CA ASP A 49 1.40 -20.15 -4.20
C ASP A 49 0.30 -19.24 -4.78
N PHE A 50 0.65 -18.27 -5.64
CA PHE A 50 -0.28 -17.32 -6.23
C PHE A 50 -0.59 -17.67 -7.69
N THR A 51 -1.88 -17.65 -8.04
CA THR A 51 -2.35 -17.85 -9.42
C THR A 51 -3.12 -16.63 -9.88
N VAL A 52 -2.65 -16.00 -10.95
CA VAL A 52 -3.33 -14.90 -11.63
C VAL A 52 -3.99 -15.45 -12.88
N ASP A 53 -5.29 -15.75 -12.78
CA ASP A 53 -6.13 -16.08 -13.94
C ASP A 53 -6.69 -14.79 -14.54
N PHE A 54 -6.16 -14.38 -15.69
CA PHE A 54 -6.66 -13.25 -16.46
C PHE A 54 -7.34 -13.69 -17.77
N SER A 55 -7.65 -14.98 -17.92
CA SER A 55 -8.30 -15.57 -19.10
C SER A 55 -9.71 -15.05 -19.37
N LYS A 56 -10.38 -14.50 -18.35
CA LYS A 56 -11.72 -13.91 -18.44
C LYS A 56 -11.71 -12.43 -18.82
N ASN A 57 -10.57 -11.89 -19.26
CA ASN A 57 -10.50 -10.59 -19.91
C ASN A 57 -10.80 -10.71 -21.41
N ARG A 58 -11.41 -9.69 -22.00
CA ARG A 58 -11.71 -9.62 -23.44
C ARG A 58 -10.46 -9.27 -24.26
N ILE A 59 -9.51 -10.19 -24.26
CA ILE A 59 -8.23 -10.09 -24.97
C ILE A 59 -7.99 -11.35 -25.80
N ASP A 60 -7.34 -11.20 -26.95
CA ASP A 60 -6.72 -12.30 -27.69
C ASP A 60 -5.18 -12.11 -27.70
N ASP A 61 -4.46 -12.96 -28.42
CA ASP A 61 -2.99 -12.91 -28.46
C ASP A 61 -2.47 -11.63 -29.08
N ALA A 62 -3.14 -11.15 -30.12
CA ALA A 62 -2.76 -9.94 -30.82
C ALA A 62 -2.90 -8.74 -29.88
N ALA A 63 -4.05 -8.62 -29.20
CA ALA A 63 -4.28 -7.56 -28.23
C ALA A 63 -3.30 -7.63 -27.06
N LEU A 64 -2.98 -8.83 -26.56
CA LEU A 64 -2.00 -8.99 -25.47
C LEU A 64 -0.58 -8.58 -25.92
N GLY A 65 -0.15 -8.99 -27.11
CA GLY A 65 1.13 -8.56 -27.70
C GLY A 65 1.21 -7.03 -27.82
N GLN A 66 0.16 -6.41 -28.37
CA GLN A 66 0.09 -4.96 -28.53
C GLN A 66 0.02 -4.19 -27.21
N LEU A 67 -0.55 -4.78 -26.15
CA LEU A 67 -0.48 -4.20 -24.79
C LEU A 67 0.96 -4.18 -24.26
N PHE A 68 1.76 -5.21 -24.55
CA PHE A 68 3.19 -5.21 -24.22
C PHE A 68 3.97 -4.21 -25.07
N GLU A 69 3.70 -4.14 -26.37
CA GLU A 69 4.30 -3.12 -27.25
C GLU A 69 3.96 -1.70 -26.79
N LEU A 70 2.73 -1.45 -26.32
CA LEU A 70 2.37 -0.17 -25.74
C LEU A 70 3.19 0.13 -24.48
N ALA A 71 3.37 -0.85 -23.60
CA ALA A 71 4.18 -0.69 -22.39
C ALA A 71 5.65 -0.40 -22.72
N GLU A 72 6.20 -1.00 -23.78
CA GLU A 72 7.54 -0.71 -24.30
C GLU A 72 7.62 0.67 -24.95
N GLU A 73 6.64 1.04 -25.78
CA GLU A 73 6.64 2.32 -26.51
C GLU A 73 6.50 3.52 -25.58
N VAL A 74 5.77 3.39 -24.45
CA VAL A 74 5.71 4.41 -23.38
C VAL A 74 6.83 4.29 -22.35
N ASP A 75 7.78 3.38 -22.57
CA ASP A 75 8.98 3.14 -21.76
C ASP A 75 8.69 2.85 -20.28
N LEU A 76 7.76 1.93 -20.02
CA LEU A 76 7.44 1.47 -18.67
C LEU A 76 8.70 0.96 -17.94
N LYS A 77 9.65 0.36 -18.65
CA LYS A 77 10.89 -0.18 -18.08
C LYS A 77 11.77 0.92 -17.49
N ASP A 78 11.97 2.03 -18.18
CA ASP A 78 12.63 3.22 -17.63
C ASP A 78 11.89 3.76 -16.40
N GLY A 79 10.56 3.83 -16.47
CA GLY A 79 9.75 4.29 -15.33
C GLY A 79 9.89 3.41 -14.08
N ILE A 80 9.88 2.08 -14.26
CA ILE A 80 10.15 1.12 -13.19
C ILE A 80 11.55 1.36 -12.62
N GLN A 81 12.58 1.41 -13.47
CA GLN A 81 13.96 1.60 -13.03
C GLN A 81 14.10 2.89 -12.20
N LYS A 82 13.61 4.02 -12.72
CA LYS A 82 13.63 5.32 -12.04
C LYS A 82 12.95 5.29 -10.68
N MET A 83 11.79 4.63 -10.57
CA MET A 83 11.13 4.46 -9.27
C MET A 83 12.01 3.68 -8.29
N PHE A 84 12.59 2.56 -8.71
CA PHE A 84 13.39 1.71 -7.84
C PHE A 84 14.75 2.33 -7.48
N THR A 85 15.32 3.17 -8.33
CA THR A 85 16.62 3.83 -8.09
C THR A 85 16.51 5.15 -7.33
N GLY A 86 15.31 5.63 -7.04
CA GLY A 86 15.10 6.85 -6.24
C GLY A 86 15.13 8.14 -7.04
N ASP A 87 14.90 8.08 -8.35
CA ASP A 87 14.72 9.28 -9.17
C ASP A 87 13.49 10.08 -8.71
N PHE A 88 13.53 11.39 -8.93
CA PHE A 88 12.49 12.33 -8.52
C PHE A 88 11.32 12.30 -9.52
N ILE A 89 10.60 11.18 -9.52
CA ILE A 89 9.49 10.92 -10.44
C ILE A 89 8.18 11.59 -10.01
N ASN A 90 8.04 11.95 -8.73
CA ASN A 90 6.96 12.83 -8.27
C ASN A 90 7.40 14.28 -8.52
N VAL A 91 7.13 14.76 -9.73
CA VAL A 91 7.66 16.03 -10.24
C VAL A 91 7.01 17.24 -9.55
N THR A 92 5.71 17.18 -9.27
CA THR A 92 4.96 18.32 -8.70
C THR A 92 5.38 18.64 -7.27
N GLU A 93 5.80 17.64 -6.50
CA GLU A 93 6.33 17.83 -5.15
C GLU A 93 7.86 17.77 -5.07
N ASN A 94 8.54 17.54 -6.21
CA ASN A 94 9.98 17.31 -6.29
C ASN A 94 10.46 16.24 -5.30
N ARG A 95 9.92 15.01 -5.40
CA ARG A 95 10.22 13.89 -4.49
C ARG A 95 10.51 12.58 -5.22
N ALA A 96 11.36 11.76 -4.59
CA ALA A 96 11.48 10.33 -4.92
C ALA A 96 10.26 9.54 -4.44
N VAL A 97 10.01 8.36 -5.03
CA VAL A 97 8.89 7.47 -4.69
C VAL A 97 9.43 6.08 -4.32
N LEU A 98 9.66 5.84 -3.02
CA LEU A 98 10.48 4.72 -2.54
C LEU A 98 9.80 3.81 -1.50
N HIS A 99 8.49 3.59 -1.64
CA HIS A 99 7.79 2.61 -0.79
C HIS A 99 8.36 1.17 -0.96
N THR A 100 9.00 0.88 -2.09
CA THR A 100 9.71 -0.39 -2.34
C THR A 100 10.95 -0.55 -1.46
N ALA A 101 11.67 0.54 -1.14
CA ALA A 101 12.84 0.51 -0.27
C ALA A 101 12.50 0.08 1.16
N LEU A 102 11.30 0.44 1.66
CA LEU A 102 10.83 0.08 3.01
C LEU A 102 10.70 -1.43 3.25
N ARG A 103 10.66 -2.22 2.18
CA ARG A 103 10.57 -3.68 2.19
C ARG A 103 11.72 -4.36 1.44
N ASN A 104 12.78 -3.63 1.13
CA ASN A 104 13.95 -4.19 0.48
C ASN A 104 14.71 -5.10 1.47
N LYS A 105 14.84 -6.38 1.13
CA LYS A 105 15.58 -7.39 1.91
C LYS A 105 16.85 -7.87 1.21
N SER A 106 17.19 -7.29 0.05
CA SER A 106 18.37 -7.71 -0.72
C SER A 106 19.71 -7.28 -0.10
N GLY A 107 19.70 -6.33 0.85
CA GLY A 107 20.91 -5.70 1.39
C GLY A 107 21.53 -4.65 0.46
N ASN A 108 21.00 -4.46 -0.75
CA ASN A 108 21.50 -3.47 -1.69
C ASN A 108 21.14 -2.04 -1.23
N PRO A 109 22.06 -1.07 -1.40
CA PRO A 109 21.78 0.33 -1.06
C PRO A 109 20.71 0.90 -1.99
N VAL A 110 19.89 1.78 -1.44
CA VAL A 110 18.96 2.63 -2.20
C VAL A 110 19.29 4.06 -1.83
N SER A 111 19.55 4.90 -2.82
CA SER A 111 20.06 6.26 -2.58
C SER A 111 19.07 7.33 -3.02
N VAL A 112 18.97 8.40 -2.23
CA VAL A 112 18.28 9.65 -2.60
C VAL A 112 19.27 10.77 -2.36
N ASN A 113 19.46 11.67 -3.33
CA ASN A 113 20.46 12.74 -3.26
C ASN A 113 21.86 12.21 -2.85
N ASN A 114 22.30 11.11 -3.48
CA ASN A 114 23.58 10.43 -3.20
C ASN A 114 23.76 9.92 -1.76
N LYS A 115 22.69 9.85 -0.96
CA LYS A 115 22.71 9.29 0.39
C LYS A 115 21.92 7.98 0.43
N ASN A 116 22.57 6.89 0.88
CA ASN A 116 21.90 5.62 1.12
C ASN A 116 20.88 5.76 2.26
N ILE A 117 19.61 5.43 2.00
CA ILE A 117 18.51 5.54 2.96
C ILE A 117 18.26 4.25 3.76
N MET A 118 18.83 3.12 3.33
CA MET A 118 18.57 1.82 3.95
C MET A 118 18.90 1.75 5.45
N PRO A 119 20.00 2.36 5.96
CA PRO A 119 20.27 2.36 7.40
C PRO A 119 19.17 3.03 8.25
N GLU A 120 18.53 4.08 7.73
CA GLU A 120 17.44 4.77 8.43
C GLU A 120 16.15 3.93 8.46
N VAL A 121 15.87 3.24 7.36
CA VAL A 121 14.77 2.27 7.27
C VAL A 121 14.97 1.13 8.27
N GLU A 122 16.16 0.54 8.30
CA GLU A 122 16.52 -0.56 9.19
C GLU A 122 16.47 -0.14 10.66
N ALA A 123 17.01 1.04 11.00
CA ALA A 123 16.92 1.58 12.35
C ALA A 123 15.47 1.79 12.80
N SER A 124 14.60 2.28 11.91
CA SER A 124 13.17 2.47 12.19
C SER A 124 12.44 1.13 12.39
N LEU A 125 12.71 0.13 11.55
CA LEU A 125 12.17 -1.23 11.69
C LEU A 125 12.61 -1.87 13.01
N GLN A 126 13.89 -1.71 13.39
CA GLN A 126 14.41 -2.23 14.65
C GLN A 126 13.79 -1.52 15.86
N LYS A 127 13.60 -0.20 15.79
CA LYS A 127 12.90 0.57 16.83
C LYS A 127 11.45 0.09 17.00
N MET A 128 10.73 -0.11 15.90
CA MET A 128 9.36 -0.65 15.94
C MET A 128 9.33 -2.06 16.55
N LYS A 129 10.28 -2.93 16.16
CA LYS A 129 10.41 -4.28 16.72
C LYS A 129 10.58 -4.22 18.24
N SER A 130 11.64 -3.56 18.73
CA SER A 130 11.93 -3.46 20.16
C SER A 130 10.78 -2.86 20.95
N PHE A 131 10.16 -1.78 20.44
CA PHE A 131 9.02 -1.16 21.11
C PHE A 131 7.80 -2.09 21.16
N SER A 132 7.46 -2.74 20.06
CA SER A 132 6.33 -3.68 20.01
C SER A 132 6.55 -4.88 20.95
N GLU A 133 7.76 -5.42 21.04
CA GLU A 133 8.10 -6.51 21.96
C GLU A 133 7.95 -6.09 23.44
N ASP A 134 8.37 -4.87 23.78
CA ASP A 134 8.21 -4.32 25.13
C ASP A 134 6.72 -4.13 25.49
N VAL A 135 5.89 -3.66 24.56
CA VAL A 135 4.44 -3.53 24.76
C VAL A 135 3.77 -4.91 24.88
N ILE A 136 4.06 -5.83 23.97
CA ILE A 136 3.44 -7.17 23.92
C ILE A 136 3.85 -8.01 25.13
N SER A 137 5.11 -7.96 25.57
CA SER A 137 5.53 -8.67 26.79
C SER A 137 4.92 -8.07 28.07
N GLY A 138 4.44 -6.83 27.98
CA GLY A 138 3.97 -6.03 29.10
C GLY A 138 5.12 -5.54 29.98
N LYS A 139 6.34 -5.44 29.44
CA LYS A 139 7.46 -4.72 30.05
C LYS A 139 7.21 -3.22 30.00
N PHE A 140 6.67 -2.71 28.89
CA PHE A 140 6.14 -1.36 28.81
C PHE A 140 4.86 -1.28 29.65
N LYS A 141 4.81 -0.33 30.58
CA LYS A 141 3.69 -0.12 31.50
C LYS A 141 3.02 1.22 31.21
N GLY A 142 1.72 1.29 31.44
CA GLY A 142 1.02 2.56 31.59
C GLY A 142 1.45 3.30 32.86
N TYR A 143 0.95 4.51 33.04
CA TYR A 143 1.38 5.39 34.15
C TYR A 143 1.09 4.79 35.54
N SER A 144 0.09 3.92 35.68
CA SER A 144 -0.23 3.24 36.94
C SER A 144 0.59 1.95 37.17
N GLY A 145 1.54 1.63 36.28
CA GLY A 145 2.33 0.39 36.33
C GLY A 145 1.64 -0.83 35.74
N LYS A 146 0.40 -0.69 35.24
CA LYS A 146 -0.35 -1.78 34.58
C LYS A 146 0.17 -2.04 33.16
N LYS A 147 -0.04 -3.26 32.67
CA LYS A 147 0.28 -3.64 31.27
C LYS A 147 -0.73 -2.98 30.33
N ILE A 148 -0.27 -2.63 29.13
CA ILE A 148 -1.16 -2.16 28.07
C ILE A 148 -2.07 -3.31 27.61
N THR A 149 -3.34 -3.02 27.38
CA THR A 149 -4.37 -3.96 26.91
C THR A 149 -4.97 -3.53 25.58
N ASP A 150 -4.99 -2.23 25.30
CA ASP A 150 -5.67 -1.61 24.18
C ASP A 150 -4.72 -0.67 23.44
N ILE A 151 -4.70 -0.75 22.11
CA ILE A 151 -3.94 0.11 21.21
C ILE A 151 -4.93 0.88 20.35
N VAL A 152 -4.83 2.21 20.33
CA VAL A 152 -5.72 3.07 19.53
C VAL A 152 -4.87 3.81 18.49
N ASN A 153 -5.05 3.46 17.22
CA ASN A 153 -4.46 4.18 16.10
C ASN A 153 -5.30 5.39 15.73
N ILE A 154 -4.69 6.57 15.65
CA ILE A 154 -5.33 7.83 15.26
C ILE A 154 -4.67 8.37 14.01
N GLY A 155 -5.41 8.40 12.91
CA GLY A 155 -4.91 8.84 11.61
C GLY A 155 -6.04 8.82 10.58
N ILE A 156 -5.85 9.47 9.43
CA ILE A 156 -6.86 9.49 8.35
C ILE A 156 -6.25 9.07 7.02
N GLY A 157 -7.07 8.52 6.11
CA GLY A 157 -6.65 8.10 4.77
C GLY A 157 -5.56 7.03 4.83
N GLY A 158 -4.40 7.32 4.25
CA GLY A 158 -3.26 6.39 4.23
C GLY A 158 -2.73 6.02 5.63
N SER A 159 -2.97 6.86 6.63
CA SER A 159 -2.58 6.62 8.03
C SER A 159 -3.57 5.75 8.81
N ASP A 160 -4.68 5.33 8.19
CA ASP A 160 -5.71 4.48 8.81
C ASP A 160 -6.04 3.24 7.97
N LEU A 161 -6.32 3.43 6.68
CA LEU A 161 -6.83 2.37 5.80
C LEU A 161 -5.88 1.16 5.72
N GLY A 162 -4.58 1.41 5.59
CA GLY A 162 -3.56 0.36 5.55
C GLY A 162 -3.49 -0.46 6.85
N PRO A 163 -3.22 0.19 8.01
CA PRO A 163 -3.25 -0.47 9.30
C PRO A 163 -4.54 -1.27 9.57
N LYS A 164 -5.71 -0.67 9.33
CA LYS A 164 -7.01 -1.30 9.55
C LYS A 164 -7.21 -2.54 8.67
N MET A 165 -6.89 -2.44 7.39
CA MET A 165 -7.00 -3.56 6.45
C MET A 165 -6.09 -4.73 6.86
N VAL A 166 -4.82 -4.47 7.19
CA VAL A 166 -3.86 -5.53 7.55
C VAL A 166 -4.22 -6.19 8.87
N VAL A 167 -4.65 -5.41 9.88
CA VAL A 167 -5.07 -5.96 11.18
C VAL A 167 -6.29 -6.87 11.03
N GLU A 168 -7.29 -6.48 10.23
CA GLU A 168 -8.45 -7.34 10.00
C GLU A 168 -8.10 -8.58 9.16
N ALA A 169 -7.31 -8.42 8.08
CA ALA A 169 -6.91 -9.54 7.24
C ALA A 169 -6.06 -10.58 7.98
N LEU A 170 -5.25 -10.15 8.96
CA LEU A 170 -4.37 -11.00 9.77
C LEU A 170 -4.93 -11.29 11.17
N LYS A 171 -6.22 -11.06 11.40
CA LYS A 171 -6.88 -11.22 12.72
C LYS A 171 -6.67 -12.58 13.38
N TYR A 172 -6.50 -13.64 12.59
CA TYR A 172 -6.17 -14.98 13.09
C TYR A 172 -4.82 -15.02 13.84
N TYR A 173 -3.85 -14.21 13.42
CA TYR A 173 -2.49 -14.14 13.97
C TYR A 173 -2.34 -13.14 15.13
N LYS A 174 -3.45 -12.59 15.63
CA LYS A 174 -3.41 -11.57 16.68
C LYS A 174 -2.90 -12.14 18.01
N ASN A 175 -2.36 -11.25 18.84
CA ASN A 175 -2.06 -11.54 20.25
C ASN A 175 -3.22 -11.07 21.15
N HIS A 176 -2.95 -10.82 22.44
CA HIS A 176 -3.94 -10.41 23.43
C HIS A 176 -4.33 -8.92 23.37
N LEU A 177 -3.56 -8.07 22.68
CA LEU A 177 -3.83 -6.64 22.56
C LEU A 177 -5.05 -6.40 21.67
N LYS A 178 -5.92 -5.49 22.09
CA LYS A 178 -7.07 -5.05 21.29
C LYS A 178 -6.68 -3.82 20.49
N ALA A 179 -6.90 -3.85 19.18
CA ALA A 179 -6.59 -2.74 18.29
C ALA A 179 -7.87 -1.98 17.91
N HIS A 180 -7.83 -0.66 18.04
CA HIS A 180 -8.91 0.28 17.73
C HIS A 180 -8.42 1.34 16.75
N PHE A 181 -9.33 1.92 15.97
CA PHE A 181 -9.00 2.83 14.87
C PHE A 181 -9.92 4.05 14.90
N ILE A 182 -9.33 5.24 15.10
CA ILE A 182 -10.00 6.53 15.07
C ILE A 182 -9.51 7.34 13.87
N SER A 183 -10.39 7.56 12.90
CA SER A 183 -10.04 8.28 11.67
C SER A 183 -10.97 9.42 11.29
N ASN A 184 -12.24 9.35 11.68
CA ASN A 184 -13.18 10.44 11.47
C ASN A 184 -12.97 11.55 12.52
N ILE A 185 -13.23 12.81 12.14
CA ILE A 185 -13.24 13.96 13.06
C ILE A 185 -14.53 14.04 13.88
N ASP A 186 -15.54 13.25 13.50
CA ASP A 186 -16.81 13.16 14.22
C ASP A 186 -16.59 12.69 15.67
N GLY A 187 -17.02 13.54 16.61
CA GLY A 187 -16.83 13.35 18.04
C GLY A 187 -17.60 12.14 18.59
N ASP A 188 -18.72 11.76 17.97
CA ASP A 188 -19.52 10.62 18.43
C ASP A 188 -18.78 9.30 18.21
N TYR A 189 -18.13 9.14 17.04
CA TYR A 189 -17.33 7.96 16.73
C TYR A 189 -16.11 7.84 17.66
N LEU A 190 -15.46 8.97 17.98
CA LEU A 190 -14.37 9.01 18.95
C LEU A 190 -14.88 8.62 20.34
N ALA A 191 -16.00 9.19 20.79
CA ALA A 191 -16.58 8.92 22.10
C ALA A 191 -16.99 7.44 22.24
N GLU A 192 -17.60 6.87 21.20
CA GLU A 192 -17.95 5.45 21.13
C GLU A 192 -16.71 4.56 21.21
N THR A 193 -15.63 4.90 20.48
CA THR A 193 -14.38 4.12 20.50
C THR A 193 -13.69 4.17 21.86
N LEU A 194 -13.72 5.33 22.54
CA LEU A 194 -13.14 5.49 23.86
C LEU A 194 -14.01 4.89 24.98
N GLN A 195 -15.30 4.63 24.70
CA GLN A 195 -16.21 4.07 25.68
C GLN A 195 -15.75 2.69 26.13
N GLY A 196 -15.48 2.56 27.43
CA GLY A 196 -15.02 1.30 28.04
C GLY A 196 -13.51 1.06 27.95
N LEU A 197 -12.74 1.96 27.33
CA LEU A 197 -11.28 1.94 27.44
C LEU A 197 -10.83 2.48 28.81
N ASN A 198 -9.66 2.02 29.26
CA ASN A 198 -9.06 2.47 30.52
C ASN A 198 -7.78 3.28 30.21
N PRO A 199 -7.67 4.55 30.62
CA PRO A 199 -6.48 5.37 30.35
C PRO A 199 -5.20 4.78 30.96
N GLU A 200 -5.31 3.98 32.03
CA GLU A 200 -4.16 3.30 32.63
C GLU A 200 -3.55 2.20 31.76
N THR A 201 -4.31 1.64 30.81
CA THR A 201 -3.90 0.47 30.01
C THR A 201 -4.07 0.68 28.50
N THR A 202 -4.30 1.92 28.06
CA THR A 202 -4.49 2.27 26.64
C THR A 202 -3.25 2.99 26.09
N LEU A 203 -2.74 2.54 24.95
CA LEU A 203 -1.67 3.19 24.21
C LEU A 203 -2.23 3.84 22.94
N PHE A 204 -2.02 5.14 22.78
CA PHE A 204 -2.38 5.88 21.58
C PHE A 204 -1.20 5.98 20.60
N ILE A 205 -1.47 5.74 19.32
CA ILE A 205 -0.51 5.92 18.22
C ILE A 205 -1.06 7.00 17.30
N ILE A 206 -0.44 8.19 17.31
CA ILE A 206 -0.82 9.30 16.44
C ILE A 206 -0.03 9.22 15.14
N VAL A 207 -0.72 9.00 14.03
CA VAL A 207 -0.11 8.80 12.71
C VAL A 207 -0.59 9.89 11.76
N SER A 208 0.29 10.85 11.47
CA SER A 208 0.10 11.85 10.42
C SER A 208 1.44 12.16 9.75
N LYS A 209 1.50 12.04 8.43
CA LYS A 209 2.73 12.32 7.66
C LYS A 209 3.20 13.77 7.84
N THR A 210 2.28 14.72 7.87
CA THR A 210 2.61 16.14 8.02
C THR A 210 2.58 16.59 9.48
N PHE A 211 1.93 15.82 10.36
CA PHE A 211 1.61 16.19 11.74
C PHE A 211 0.84 17.52 11.86
N THR A 212 0.17 17.92 10.77
CA THR A 212 -0.66 19.14 10.65
C THR A 212 -2.07 18.83 10.17
N THR A 213 -2.39 17.55 9.95
CA THR A 213 -3.72 17.10 9.52
C THR A 213 -4.75 17.44 10.59
N GLN A 214 -5.72 18.28 10.24
CA GLN A 214 -6.67 18.85 11.20
C GLN A 214 -7.44 17.76 11.95
N GLU A 215 -7.99 16.78 11.24
CA GLU A 215 -8.75 15.67 11.80
C GLU A 215 -7.91 14.88 12.81
N THR A 216 -6.68 14.51 12.43
CA THR A 216 -5.77 13.77 13.31
C THR A 216 -5.38 14.58 14.56
N LEU A 217 -5.10 15.88 14.41
CA LEU A 217 -4.72 16.73 15.54
C LEU A 217 -5.89 17.01 16.49
N THR A 218 -7.09 17.27 15.94
CA THR A 218 -8.31 17.43 16.75
C THR A 218 -8.60 16.18 17.56
N ASN A 219 -8.48 14.99 16.95
CA ASN A 219 -8.62 13.73 17.67
C ASN A 219 -7.51 13.52 18.70
N ALA A 220 -6.25 13.84 18.36
CA ALA A 220 -5.12 13.73 19.28
C ALA A 220 -5.30 14.61 20.53
N GLU A 221 -5.74 15.86 20.38
CA GLU A 221 -6.03 16.74 21.51
C GLU A 221 -7.25 16.27 22.33
N THR A 222 -8.24 15.67 21.67
CA THR A 222 -9.42 15.12 22.36
C THR A 222 -9.06 13.90 23.20
N VAL A 223 -8.29 12.94 22.65
CA VAL A 223 -7.84 11.77 23.44
C VAL A 223 -6.87 12.16 24.55
N LYS A 224 -6.08 13.22 24.35
CA LYS A 224 -5.20 13.77 25.39
C LYS A 224 -5.97 14.38 26.56
N LYS A 225 -7.14 14.98 26.32
CA LYS A 225 -8.03 15.47 27.39
C LYS A 225 -8.76 14.34 28.10
N TRP A 226 -9.01 13.24 27.39
CA TRP A 226 -9.63 12.04 27.96
C TRP A 226 -8.67 11.24 28.86
N PHE A 227 -7.37 11.22 28.50
CA PHE A 227 -6.30 10.58 29.27
C PHE A 227 -5.97 11.34 30.56
#